data_AF-A0A6V7UEM5-F1
#
_entry.id   AF-A0A6V7UEM5-F1
#
_cell.length_a   1.000
_cell.length_b   1.000
_cell.length_c   1.000
_cell.angle_alpha   90.00
_cell.angle_beta   90.00
_cell.angle_gamma   90.00
#
_symmetry.space_group_name_H-M   'P 1'
#
loop_
_entity.id
_entity.type
_entity.pdbx_description
1 polymer ?
#
loop_
_entity_poly.entity_id
_entity_poly.type
_entity_poly.pdbx_seq_one_letter_code
_entity_poly.pdbx_strand_id
1 'polypeptide(L)'
;MGRVMFYILFAIAKKFDCNIGNKEDWSMKVVENLPQQKNAIDCGVFTILFAKCLIERNGAILFTQTDIPYYRRKLFKFMINVYE
;
A
#
# COMPACT_ATOMS: atom_id res chain seq x y z
N MET A 1 -19.37 1.67 3.82
CA MET A 1 -18.97 1.67 2.40
C MET A 1 -17.92 2.76 2.19
N GLY A 2 -16.75 2.43 1.64
CA GLY A 2 -15.63 3.39 1.55
C GLY A 2 -15.78 4.34 0.36
N ARG A 3 -15.54 5.64 0.58
CA ARG A 3 -15.56 6.69 -0.47
C ARG A 3 -14.62 6.38 -1.65
N VAL A 4 -13.53 5.66 -1.38
CA VAL A 4 -12.52 5.26 -2.38
C VAL A 4 -13.09 4.28 -3.41
N MET A 5 -13.86 3.27 -2.98
CA MET A 5 -14.42 2.28 -3.91
C MET A 5 -15.42 2.93 -4.86
N PHE A 6 -16.26 3.84 -4.34
CA PHE A 6 -17.14 4.65 -5.19
C PHE A 6 -16.35 5.50 -6.17
N TYR A 7 -15.31 6.19 -5.70
CA TYR A 7 -14.47 7.00 -6.58
C TYR A 7 -13.87 6.17 -7.71
N ILE A 8 -13.29 4.99 -7.40
CA ILE A 8 -12.72 4.09 -8.39
C ILE A 8 -13.79 3.66 -9.40
N LEU A 9 -14.96 3.21 -8.91
CA LEU A 9 -16.01 2.72 -9.78
C LEU A 9 -16.48 3.80 -10.78
N PHE A 10 -16.74 5.01 -10.29
CA PHE A 10 -17.22 6.09 -11.15
C PHE A 10 -16.13 6.72 -12.02
N ALA A 11 -14.93 6.93 -11.47
CA ALA A 11 -13.86 7.63 -12.19
C ALA A 11 -13.27 6.78 -13.32
N ILE A 12 -13.05 5.48 -13.09
CA ILE A 12 -12.47 4.58 -14.09
C ILE A 12 -13.49 4.27 -15.19
N ALA A 13 -14.72 3.86 -14.81
CA ALA A 13 -15.76 3.55 -15.80
C ALA A 13 -16.00 4.72 -16.76
N LYS A 14 -16.05 5.95 -16.22
CA LYS A 14 -16.23 7.16 -17.04
C LYS A 14 -15.02 7.46 -17.93
N LYS A 15 -13.80 7.25 -17.44
CA LYS A 15 -12.58 7.59 -18.19
C LYS A 15 -12.32 6.65 -19.35
N PHE A 16 -12.65 5.37 -19.18
CA PHE A 16 -12.31 4.32 -20.15
C PHE A 16 -13.51 3.75 -20.88
N ASP A 17 -14.71 4.31 -20.66
CA ASP A 17 -15.98 3.83 -21.22
C ASP A 17 -16.11 2.30 -21.10
N CYS A 18 -15.84 1.79 -19.89
CA CYS A 18 -15.75 0.37 -19.63
C CYS A 18 -16.64 -0.05 -18.47
N ASN A 19 -17.22 -1.25 -18.59
CA ASN A 19 -17.90 -1.90 -17.48
C ASN A 19 -16.87 -2.61 -16.60
N ILE A 20 -16.74 -2.16 -15.35
CA ILE A 20 -15.80 -2.66 -14.34
C ILE A 20 -16.48 -3.57 -13.30
N GLY A 21 -17.63 -4.14 -13.67
CA GLY A 21 -18.47 -4.94 -12.79
C GLY A 21 -19.42 -4.09 -11.95
N ASN A 22 -20.36 -4.79 -11.31
CA ASN A 22 -21.28 -4.19 -10.36
C ASN A 22 -20.62 -4.05 -8.99
N LYS A 23 -21.23 -3.27 -8.10
CA LYS A 23 -20.74 -3.04 -6.74
C LYS A 23 -20.53 -4.37 -5.98
N GLU A 24 -21.39 -5.34 -6.24
CA GLU A 24 -21.44 -6.66 -5.61
C GLU A 24 -20.22 -7.52 -5.98
N ASP A 25 -19.57 -7.22 -7.11
CA ASP A 25 -18.39 -7.93 -7.58
C ASP A 25 -17.12 -7.53 -6.80
N TRP A 26 -17.19 -6.43 -6.03
CA TRP A 26 -16.06 -5.88 -5.27
C TRP A 26 -16.25 -6.10 -3.77
N SER A 27 -15.21 -6.65 -3.13
CA SER A 27 -15.16 -6.84 -1.67
C SER A 27 -13.95 -6.15 -1.06
N MET A 28 -14.18 -5.51 0.09
CA MET A 28 -13.11 -5.00 0.93
C MET A 28 -12.64 -6.13 1.84
N LYS A 29 -11.35 -6.47 1.78
CA LYS A 29 -10.74 -7.45 2.67
C LYS A 29 -9.81 -6.74 3.65
N VAL A 30 -10.05 -6.94 4.94
CA VAL A 30 -9.09 -6.61 5.99
C VAL A 30 -8.17 -7.82 6.12
N VAL A 31 -6.91 -7.66 5.77
CA VAL A 31 -5.93 -8.75 5.86
C VAL A 31 -5.42 -8.82 7.29
N GLU A 32 -5.77 -9.89 7.98
CA GLU A 32 -5.28 -10.19 9.33
C GLU A 32 -3.86 -10.78 9.28
N ASN A 33 -3.18 -10.84 10.43
CA ASN A 33 -1.85 -11.43 10.57
C ASN A 33 -0.72 -10.74 9.77
N LEU A 34 -0.93 -9.50 9.35
CA LEU A 34 0.14 -8.66 8.80
C LEU A 34 0.98 -8.02 9.92
N PRO A 35 2.25 -7.70 9.65
CA PRO A 35 3.06 -6.88 10.53
C PRO A 35 2.34 -5.57 10.86
N GLN A 36 2.15 -5.33 12.16
CA GLN A 36 1.51 -4.12 12.66
C GLN A 36 2.56 -3.12 13.13
N GLN A 37 2.34 -1.84 12.82
CA GLN A 37 3.15 -0.79 13.41
C GLN A 37 2.87 -0.70 14.92
N LYS A 38 3.91 -0.44 15.72
CA LYS A 38 3.83 -0.30 17.18
C LYS A 38 4.18 1.10 17.68
N ASN A 39 4.20 2.08 16.77
CA ASN A 39 4.45 3.49 17.08
C ASN A 39 3.66 4.40 16.13
N ALA A 40 3.70 5.71 16.36
CA ALA A 40 2.92 6.70 15.60
C ALA A 40 3.63 7.27 14.36
N ILE A 41 4.89 6.92 14.11
CA ILE A 41 5.74 7.62 13.12
C ILE A 41 6.09 6.77 11.89
N ASP A 42 5.85 5.46 11.95
CA ASP A 42 6.30 4.52 10.91
C ASP A 42 5.25 4.17 9.84
N CYS A 43 4.04 4.73 9.90
CA CYS A 43 2.98 4.40 8.94
C CYS A 43 3.41 4.62 7.48
N GLY A 44 4.18 5.67 7.21
CA GLY A 44 4.74 5.93 5.88
C GLY A 44 5.76 4.86 5.44
N VAL A 45 6.61 4.39 6.37
CA VAL A 45 7.59 3.33 6.08
C VAL A 45 6.89 2.00 5.81
N PHE A 46 5.90 1.63 6.63
CA PHE A 46 5.07 0.44 6.41
C PHE A 46 4.37 0.50 5.06
N THR A 47 3.77 1.64 4.70
CA THR A 47 3.07 1.84 3.41
C THR A 47 4.00 1.55 2.22
N ILE A 48 5.23 2.09 2.26
CA ILE A 48 6.23 1.86 1.21
C ILE A 48 6.65 0.39 1.16
N LEU A 49 6.88 -0.26 2.30
CA LEU A 49 7.30 -1.65 2.34
C LEU A 49 6.21 -2.62 1.88
N PHE A 50 4.95 -2.35 2.24
CA PHE A 50 3.81 -3.10 1.71
C PHE A 50 3.73 -2.96 0.19
N ALA A 51 3.81 -1.74 -0.35
CA ALA A 51 3.81 -1.51 -1.80
C ALA A 51 4.97 -2.25 -2.48
N LYS A 52 6.18 -2.19 -1.90
CA LYS A 52 7.36 -2.90 -2.41
C LYS A 52 7.14 -4.41 -2.45
N CYS A 53 6.56 -5.01 -1.40
CA CYS A 53 6.28 -6.45 -1.38
C CYS A 53 5.22 -6.85 -2.40
N LEU A 54 4.18 -6.02 -2.60
CA LEU A 54 3.16 -6.26 -3.62
C LEU A 54 3.76 -6.29 -5.03
N ILE A 55 4.69 -5.37 -5.34
CA ILE A 55 5.30 -5.25 -6.66
C ILE A 55 6.39 -6.29 -6.89
N GLU A 56 7.29 -6.50 -5.92
CA GLU A 56 8.54 -7.25 -6.14
C GLU A 56 8.49 -8.70 -5.62
N ARG A 57 7.55 -9.01 -4.73
CA ARG A 57 7.54 -10.27 -3.97
C ARG A 57 6.28 -11.10 -4.18
N ASN A 58 5.52 -10.82 -5.23
CA ASN A 58 4.20 -11.44 -5.46
C ASN A 58 3.30 -11.35 -4.23
N GLY A 59 3.41 -10.25 -3.47
CA GLY A 59 2.64 -10.03 -2.25
C GLY A 59 3.17 -10.73 -0.99
N ALA A 60 4.30 -11.46 -1.05
CA ALA A 60 4.91 -12.02 0.15
C ALA A 60 5.45 -10.90 1.06
N ILE A 61 4.86 -10.75 2.24
CA ILE A 61 5.25 -9.74 3.23
C ILE A 61 6.40 -10.28 4.07
N LEU A 62 7.61 -9.76 3.83
CA LEU A 62 8.86 -10.26 4.40
C LEU A 62 9.56 -9.19 5.25
N PHE A 63 8.80 -8.50 6.11
CA PHE A 63 9.34 -7.55 7.07
C PHE A 63 8.51 -7.55 8.35
N THR A 64 9.08 -7.02 9.42
CA THR A 64 8.46 -6.88 10.73
C THR A 64 8.77 -5.51 11.32
N GLN A 65 8.15 -5.17 12.46
CA GLN A 65 8.44 -3.91 13.16
C GLN A 65 9.92 -3.76 13.55
N THR A 66 10.66 -4.86 13.77
CA THR A 66 12.08 -4.79 14.14
C THR A 66 12.99 -4.37 12.99
N ASP A 67 12.54 -4.57 11.73
CA ASP A 67 13.30 -4.20 10.53
C ASP A 67 13.16 -2.70 10.20
N ILE A 68 12.14 -2.05 10.74
CA ILE A 68 11.74 -0.69 10.38
C ILE A 68 12.84 0.36 10.59
N PRO A 69 13.64 0.34 11.68
CA PRO A 69 14.76 1.28 11.82
C PRO A 69 15.78 1.19 10.67
N TYR A 70 16.04 -0.01 10.14
CA TYR A 70 16.91 -0.20 8.98
C TYR A 70 16.30 0.42 7.72
N TYR A 71 15.03 0.10 7.44
CA TYR A 71 14.34 0.60 6.25
C TYR A 71 14.14 2.12 6.29
N ARG A 72 13.84 2.70 7.45
CA ARG A 72 13.72 4.15 7.61
C ARG A 72 15.01 4.87 7.21
N ARG A 73 16.17 4.39 7.69
CA ARG A 73 17.48 4.93 7.30
C ARG A 73 17.78 4.73 5.82
N LYS A 74 17.44 3.57 5.27
CA LYS A 74 17.63 3.26 3.84
C LYS A 74 16.82 4.19 2.95
N LEU A 75 15.55 4.43 3.29
CA LEU A 75 14.68 5.35 2.56
C LEU A 75 15.19 6.79 2.64
N PHE A 76 15.63 7.23 3.83
CA PHE A 76 16.22 8.56 3.99
C PHE A 76 17.45 8.76 3.12
N LYS A 77 18.39 7.80 3.12
CA LYS A 77 19.57 7.82 2.25
C LYS A 77 19.20 7.83 0.77
N PHE A 78 18.22 7.01 0.38
CA PHE A 78 17.71 7.00 -0.99
C PHE A 78 17.18 8.38 -1.39
N MET A 79 16.37 9.02 -0.53
CA MET A 79 15.83 10.34 -0.82
C MET A 79 16.95 11.37 -0.98
N ILE A 80 17.93 11.43 -0.07
CA ILE A 80 19.05 12.37 -0.19
C ILE A 80 19.81 12.16 -1.49
N ASN A 81 20.15 10.91 -1.83
CA ASN A 81 20.94 10.58 -3.02
C ASN A 81 20.16 10.74 -4.34
N VAL A 82 18.85 11.01 -4.30
CA VAL A 82 18.05 11.34 -5.49
C VAL A 82 18.08 12.85 -5.77
N TYR A 83 18.45 13.67 -4.80
CA TYR A 83 18.57 15.12 -4.94
C TYR A 83 20.00 15.59 -5.24
N GLU A 84 20.95 14.66 -5.38
CA GLU A 84 22.31 14.89 -5.89
C GLU A 84 22.44 14.30 -7.31
#